data_AF-A0A4R7G187-F1
#
_entry.id   AF-A0A4R7G187-F1
#
_cell.length_a   1.000
_cell.length_b   1.000
_cell.length_c   1.000
_cell.angle_alpha   90.00
_cell.angle_beta   90.00
_cell.angle_gamma   90.00
#
_symmetry.space_group_name_H-M   'P 1'
#
loop_
_entity.id
_entity.type
_entity.pdbx_description
1 polymer ?
#
loop_
_entity_poly.entity_id
_entity_poly.type
_entity_poly.pdbx_seq_one_letter_code
_entity_poly.pdbx_strand_id
1 'polypeptide(L)'
;MNGSELEQYAERGEASRSDLSRGVVHQLHLSDNWLCDMEHRCEFGTGAPVNIRLTLKSHPQVVVCLTSSSDDVPYWQVSLPFDGGVSVAWLCCSETFEPALIFDALRTLETLVATGLNTPEQLAAALRKTGGAV
;
A
#
# COMPACT_ATOMS: atom_id res chain seq x y z
N MET A 1 3.01 17.36 -1.87
CA MET A 1 3.80 17.09 -3.08
C MET A 1 2.88 16.42 -4.08
N ASN A 2 2.81 16.92 -5.31
CA ASN A 2 2.16 16.22 -6.42
C ASN A 2 3.07 15.10 -6.97
N GLY A 3 2.59 14.32 -7.94
CA GLY A 3 3.33 13.19 -8.50
C GLY A 3 4.70 13.57 -9.05
N SER A 4 4.78 14.61 -9.88
CA SER A 4 6.06 15.07 -10.45
C SER A 4 7.04 15.58 -9.40
N GLU A 5 6.56 16.25 -8.33
CA GLU A 5 7.42 16.68 -7.21
C GLU A 5 7.98 15.48 -6.42
N LEU A 6 7.19 14.41 -6.26
CA LEU A 6 7.63 13.18 -5.62
C LEU A 6 8.71 12.48 -6.46
N GLU A 7 8.51 12.38 -7.77
CA GLU A 7 9.51 11.83 -8.70
C GLU A 7 10.82 12.62 -8.64
N GLN A 8 10.76 13.95 -8.81
CA GLN A 8 11.95 14.81 -8.77
C GLN A 8 12.72 14.70 -7.44
N TYR A 9 12.02 14.42 -6.33
CA TYR A 9 12.68 14.20 -5.05
C TYR A 9 13.31 12.80 -4.98
N ALA A 10 12.61 11.76 -5.42
CA ALA A 10 13.13 10.40 -5.46
C ALA A 10 14.34 10.25 -6.41
N GLU A 11 14.35 10.95 -7.54
CA GLU A 11 15.42 10.94 -8.55
C GLU A 11 16.75 11.54 -8.06
N ARG A 12 16.75 12.25 -6.92
CA ARG A 12 17.99 12.72 -6.28
C ARG A 12 18.87 11.58 -5.79
N GLY A 13 18.31 10.38 -5.67
CA GLY A 13 19.02 9.15 -5.34
C GLY A 13 18.34 8.34 -4.25
N GLU A 14 18.91 7.15 -3.99
CA GLU A 14 18.38 6.15 -3.05
C GLU A 14 18.11 6.70 -1.64
N ALA A 15 18.97 7.59 -1.13
CA ALA A 15 18.79 8.18 0.19
C ALA A 15 17.52 9.05 0.24
N SER A 16 17.30 9.90 -0.75
CA SER A 16 16.10 10.74 -0.85
C SER A 16 14.85 9.90 -1.04
N ARG A 17 14.90 8.88 -1.89
CA ARG A 17 13.79 7.92 -2.05
C ARG A 17 13.45 7.21 -0.75
N SER A 18 14.47 6.77 -0.01
CA SER A 18 14.29 6.13 1.30
C SER A 18 13.69 7.08 2.34
N ASP A 19 14.08 8.35 2.34
CA ASP A 19 13.55 9.35 3.25
C ASP A 19 12.08 9.68 2.96
N LEU A 20 11.68 9.73 1.68
CA LEU A 20 10.28 9.82 1.26
C LEU A 20 9.47 8.65 1.82
N SER A 21 9.91 7.41 1.57
CA SER A 21 9.23 6.20 2.05
C SER A 21 9.12 6.17 3.57
N ARG A 22 10.19 6.55 4.30
CA ARG A 22 10.16 6.66 5.77
C ARG A 22 9.15 7.70 6.25
N GLY A 23 9.08 8.85 5.59
CA GLY A 23 8.11 9.90 5.92
C GLY A 23 6.66 9.45 5.74
N VAL A 24 6.39 8.63 4.71
CA VAL A 24 5.09 7.99 4.50
C VAL A 24 4.80 6.99 5.61
N VAL A 25 5.69 6.02 5.85
CA VAL A 25 5.51 4.98 6.88
C VAL A 25 5.30 5.59 8.27
N HIS A 26 6.05 6.65 8.60
CA HIS A 26 5.91 7.34 9.88
C HIS A 26 4.50 7.90 10.12
N GLN A 27 3.83 8.38 9.07
CA GLN A 27 2.47 8.93 9.15
C GLN A 27 1.36 7.87 9.17
N LEU A 28 1.65 6.63 8.77
CA LEU A 28 0.65 5.56 8.77
C LEU A 28 0.34 5.03 10.17
N HIS A 29 1.22 5.28 11.16
CA HIS A 29 1.09 4.77 12.53
C HIS A 29 0.75 3.27 12.57
N LEU A 30 1.49 2.47 11.77
CA LEU A 30 1.24 1.06 11.59
C LEU A 30 1.21 0.33 12.94
N SER A 31 0.25 -0.59 13.08
CA SER A 31 0.20 -1.49 14.23
C SER A 31 1.37 -2.48 14.18
N ASP A 32 1.69 -3.08 15.32
CA ASP A 32 2.70 -4.15 15.41
C ASP A 32 2.33 -5.41 14.63
N ASN A 33 1.14 -5.50 14.02
CA ASN A 33 0.72 -6.63 13.20
C ASN A 33 1.36 -6.66 11.82
N TRP A 34 1.93 -5.53 11.35
CA TRP A 34 2.46 -5.41 10.00
C TRP A 34 4.00 -5.42 9.99
N LEU A 35 4.56 -6.12 9.00
CA LEU A 35 5.91 -5.89 8.51
C LEU A 35 5.83 -4.85 7.39
N CYS A 36 6.86 -4.02 7.28
CA CYS A 36 6.90 -2.94 6.32
C CYS A 36 8.22 -3.00 5.54
N ASP A 37 8.13 -3.30 4.25
CA ASP A 37 9.25 -3.30 3.32
C ASP A 37 9.11 -2.13 2.35
N MET A 38 10.13 -1.29 2.28
CA MET A 38 10.16 -0.11 1.41
C MET A 38 11.02 -0.40 0.18
N GLU A 39 10.58 0.04 -0.99
CA GLU A 39 11.40 0.05 -2.19
C GLU A 39 12.48 1.13 -2.07
N HIS A 40 13.73 0.78 -2.36
CA HIS A 40 14.87 1.69 -2.26
C HIS A 40 15.36 2.13 -3.63
N ARG A 41 15.18 1.27 -4.65
CA ARG A 41 15.59 1.54 -6.03
C ARG A 41 14.45 1.25 -7.00
N CYS A 42 14.19 -0.02 -7.28
CA CYS A 42 13.20 -0.53 -8.23
C CYS A 42 12.89 -2.03 -7.96
N GLU A 43 13.12 -2.51 -6.73
CA GLU A 43 13.02 -3.92 -6.37
C GLU A 43 11.61 -4.50 -6.55
N PHE A 44 10.60 -3.63 -6.52
CA PHE A 44 9.19 -3.98 -6.64
C PHE A 44 8.62 -3.64 -8.02
N GLY A 45 9.32 -2.82 -8.82
CA GLY A 45 9.12 -2.69 -10.26
C GLY A 45 7.96 -1.79 -10.69
N THR A 46 7.38 -1.00 -9.80
CA THR A 46 6.22 -0.13 -10.13
C THR A 46 6.61 1.23 -10.69
N GLY A 47 7.88 1.65 -10.58
CA GLY A 47 8.34 2.97 -10.99
C GLY A 47 7.90 4.14 -10.08
N ALA A 48 6.87 3.93 -9.24
CA ALA A 48 6.38 4.94 -8.30
C ALA A 48 7.47 5.47 -7.35
N PRO A 49 7.49 6.77 -7.04
CA PRO A 49 8.46 7.38 -6.11
C PRO A 49 8.50 6.73 -4.73
N VAL A 50 7.33 6.35 -4.21
CA VAL A 50 7.19 5.55 -3.00
C VAL A 50 6.45 4.28 -3.35
N ASN A 51 7.05 3.14 -3.01
CA ASN A 51 6.42 1.84 -3.08
C ASN A 51 6.72 1.07 -1.79
N ILE A 52 5.67 0.69 -1.07
CA ILE A 52 5.75 0.03 0.23
C ILE A 52 4.92 -1.24 0.18
N ARG A 53 5.48 -2.34 0.66
CA ARG A 53 4.78 -3.60 0.90
C ARG A 53 4.55 -3.78 2.39
N LEU A 54 3.28 -3.89 2.77
CA LEU A 54 2.85 -4.15 4.13
C LEU A 54 2.41 -5.61 4.21
N THR A 55 3.18 -6.43 4.92
CA THR A 55 2.89 -7.86 5.08
C THR A 55 2.27 -8.11 6.44
N LEU A 56 1.11 -8.74 6.50
CA LEU A 56 0.47 -9.07 7.77
C LEU A 56 1.22 -10.24 8.45
N LYS A 57 1.77 -10.02 9.65
CA LYS A 57 2.63 -11.00 10.35
C LYS A 57 1.94 -12.34 10.61
N SER A 58 0.65 -12.32 10.92
CA SER A 58 -0.12 -13.54 11.19
C SER A 58 -0.44 -14.35 9.92
N HIS A 59 -0.42 -13.70 8.75
CA HIS A 59 -0.78 -14.30 7.47
C HIS A 59 0.12 -13.73 6.36
N PRO A 60 1.36 -14.22 6.21
CA PRO A 60 2.36 -13.64 5.30
C PRO A 60 1.95 -13.59 3.81
N GLN A 61 0.95 -14.37 3.41
CA GLN A 61 0.34 -14.30 2.09
C GLN A 61 -0.48 -13.02 1.86
N VAL A 62 -0.91 -12.35 2.93
CA VAL A 62 -1.64 -11.08 2.87
C VAL A 62 -0.63 -9.95 2.83
N VAL A 63 -0.35 -9.50 1.60
CA VAL A 63 0.55 -8.38 1.33
C VAL A 63 -0.26 -7.25 0.71
N VAL A 64 -0.23 -6.08 1.34
CA VAL A 64 -0.83 -4.85 0.84
C VAL A 64 0.26 -4.00 0.20
N CYS A 65 0.01 -3.52 -1.01
CA CYS A 65 0.90 -2.62 -1.73
C CYS A 65 0.39 -1.19 -1.59
N LEU A 66 1.24 -0.27 -1.15
CA LEU A 66 1.01 1.17 -1.13
C LEU A 66 1.97 1.83 -2.12
N THR A 67 1.42 2.48 -3.15
CA THR A 67 2.19 3.23 -4.15
C THR A 67 1.76 4.69 -4.15
N SER A 68 2.73 5.61 -4.24
CA SER A 68 2.43 7.03 -4.38
C SER A 68 1.94 7.37 -5.78
N SER A 69 1.40 8.59 -5.89
CA SER A 69 1.31 9.24 -7.19
C SER A 69 2.71 9.46 -7.80
N SER A 70 2.71 9.64 -9.11
CA SER A 70 3.85 9.82 -10.01
C SER A 70 3.41 10.76 -11.16
N ASP A 71 4.28 11.07 -12.10
CA ASP A 71 3.93 11.92 -13.26
C ASP A 71 2.91 11.23 -14.18
N ASP A 72 3.07 9.91 -14.37
CA ASP A 72 2.15 9.08 -15.14
C ASP A 72 0.87 8.65 -14.39
N VAL A 73 0.96 8.50 -13.06
CA VAL A 73 -0.14 7.99 -12.22
C VAL A 73 -0.50 9.04 -11.17
N PRO A 74 -1.61 9.79 -11.32
CA PRO A 74 -1.90 10.93 -10.45
C PRO A 74 -2.46 10.55 -9.07
N TYR A 75 -2.45 9.26 -8.71
CA TYR A 75 -3.11 8.75 -7.51
C TYR A 75 -2.15 8.00 -6.58
N TRP A 76 -2.33 8.21 -5.28
CA TRP A 76 -1.94 7.27 -4.24
C TRP A 76 -2.89 6.09 -4.26
N GLN A 77 -2.32 4.89 -4.24
CA GLN A 77 -3.09 3.66 -4.35
C GLN A 77 -2.68 2.69 -3.26
N VAL A 78 -3.68 2.06 -2.64
CA VAL A 78 -3.48 0.91 -1.78
C VAL A 78 -4.21 -0.26 -2.38
N SER A 79 -3.53 -1.39 -2.50
CA SER A 79 -4.08 -2.56 -3.15
C SER A 79 -3.70 -3.85 -2.45
N LEU A 80 -4.57 -4.85 -2.57
CA LEU A 80 -4.34 -6.21 -2.15
C LEU A 80 -4.27 -7.09 -3.41
N PRO A 81 -3.06 -7.47 -3.85
CA PRO A 81 -2.90 -8.49 -4.87
C PRO A 81 -3.38 -9.85 -4.36
N PHE A 82 -4.00 -10.63 -5.24
CA PHE A 82 -4.43 -12.00 -4.99
C PHE A 82 -4.30 -12.83 -6.28
N ASP A 83 -4.59 -14.13 -6.23
CA ASP A 83 -4.43 -15.03 -7.37
C ASP A 83 -3.00 -14.99 -7.92
N GLY A 84 -2.01 -15.13 -7.02
CA GLY A 84 -0.59 -15.03 -7.36
C GLY A 84 -0.15 -13.64 -7.86
N GLY A 85 -0.95 -12.61 -7.65
CA GLY A 85 -0.71 -11.24 -8.12
C GLY A 85 -1.29 -10.94 -9.51
N VAL A 86 -2.01 -11.89 -10.12
CA VAL A 86 -2.72 -11.67 -11.40
C VAL A 86 -3.91 -10.72 -11.22
N SER A 87 -4.54 -10.79 -10.06
CA SER A 87 -5.70 -9.97 -9.73
C SER A 87 -5.40 -9.02 -8.58
N VAL A 88 -6.11 -7.89 -8.56
CA VAL A 88 -5.91 -6.84 -7.56
C VAL A 88 -7.27 -6.38 -7.02
N ALA A 89 -7.35 -6.19 -5.70
CA ALA A 89 -8.42 -5.46 -5.04
C ALA A 89 -7.90 -4.09 -4.59
N TRP A 90 -8.48 -3.01 -5.12
CA TRP A 90 -8.09 -1.64 -4.75
C TRP A 90 -8.78 -1.24 -3.46
N LEU A 91 -8.01 -1.01 -2.39
CA LEU A 91 -8.53 -0.68 -1.06
C LEU A 91 -8.79 0.81 -0.92
N CYS A 92 -7.91 1.63 -1.47
CA CYS A 92 -8.12 3.06 -1.60
C CYS A 92 -7.38 3.64 -2.80
N CYS A 93 -7.92 4.72 -3.34
CA CYS A 93 -7.33 5.50 -4.43
C CYS A 93 -7.63 6.98 -4.14
N SER A 94 -6.60 7.83 -4.02
CA SER A 94 -6.76 9.26 -3.78
C SER A 94 -5.71 10.07 -4.52
N GLU A 95 -6.05 11.28 -4.97
CA GLU A 95 -5.11 12.22 -5.60
C GLU A 95 -4.07 12.75 -4.60
N THR A 96 -4.35 12.65 -3.31
CA THR A 96 -3.47 13.14 -2.24
C THR A 96 -3.11 12.02 -1.26
N PHE A 97 -2.00 12.22 -0.53
CA PHE A 97 -1.63 11.30 0.52
C PHE A 97 -2.56 11.46 1.72
N GLU A 98 -3.45 10.48 1.90
CA GLU A 98 -4.45 10.46 2.98
C GLU A 98 -4.16 9.32 3.97
N PRO A 99 -3.30 9.53 4.99
CA PRO A 99 -2.89 8.46 5.90
C PRO A 99 -4.06 7.85 6.68
N ALA A 100 -5.09 8.64 7.01
CA ALA A 100 -6.29 8.14 7.70
C ALA A 100 -7.07 7.12 6.85
N LEU A 101 -7.21 7.36 5.54
CA LEU A 101 -7.88 6.44 4.62
C LEU A 101 -7.14 5.11 4.51
N ILE A 102 -5.81 5.17 4.44
CA ILE A 102 -4.93 3.99 4.40
C ILE A 102 -5.03 3.22 5.72
N PHE A 103 -4.99 3.92 6.86
CA PHE A 103 -5.14 3.33 8.18
C PHE A 103 -6.47 2.58 8.33
N ASP A 104 -7.57 3.19 7.89
CA ASP A 104 -8.89 2.56 7.93
C ASP A 104 -9.00 1.33 7.04
N ALA A 105 -8.35 1.34 5.87
CA ALA A 105 -8.26 0.17 5.00
C ALA A 105 -7.51 -0.99 5.67
N LEU A 106 -6.35 -0.71 6.29
CA LEU A 106 -5.58 -1.74 7.01
C LEU A 106 -6.35 -2.30 8.21
N ARG A 107 -7.03 -1.44 8.99
CA ARG A 107 -7.87 -1.86 10.11
C ARG A 107 -9.06 -2.73 9.66
N THR A 108 -9.63 -2.42 8.50
CA THR A 108 -10.69 -3.23 7.91
C THR A 108 -10.18 -4.63 7.56
N LEU A 109 -8.99 -4.74 6.97
CA LEU A 109 -8.35 -6.04 6.72
C LEU A 109 -8.09 -6.82 8.02
N GLU A 110 -7.52 -6.19 9.05
CA GLU A 110 -7.31 -6.83 10.35
C GLU A 110 -8.62 -7.36 10.94
N THR A 111 -9.71 -6.58 10.82
CA THR A 111 -11.04 -6.99 11.29
C THR A 111 -11.56 -8.20 10.51
N LEU A 112 -11.40 -8.22 9.18
CA LEU A 112 -11.81 -9.36 8.37
C LEU A 112 -10.99 -10.62 8.69
N VAL A 113 -9.68 -10.49 8.90
CA VAL A 113 -8.81 -11.58 9.34
C VAL A 113 -9.26 -12.11 10.71
N ALA A 114 -9.63 -11.24 11.64
CA ALA A 114 -10.15 -11.64 12.95
C ALA A 114 -11.47 -12.43 12.88
N THR A 115 -12.24 -12.31 11.78
CA THR A 115 -13.42 -13.14 11.52
C THR A 115 -13.12 -14.49 10.85
N GLY A 116 -11.85 -14.77 10.55
CA GLY A 116 -11.37 -16.03 9.97
C GLY A 116 -11.09 -15.98 8.46
N LEU A 117 -11.14 -14.80 7.82
CA LEU A 117 -10.79 -14.63 6.42
C LEU A 117 -9.28 -14.45 6.27
N ASN A 118 -8.58 -15.53 5.96
CA ASN A 118 -7.13 -15.59 6.14
C ASN A 118 -6.35 -15.62 4.82
N THR A 119 -7.02 -15.56 3.67
CA THR A 119 -6.39 -15.54 2.35
C THR A 119 -6.69 -14.24 1.60
N PRO A 120 -5.80 -13.76 0.73
CA PRO A 120 -6.04 -12.58 -0.10
C PRO A 120 -7.34 -12.67 -0.91
N GLU A 121 -7.67 -13.87 -1.43
CA GLU A 121 -8.88 -14.12 -2.21
C GLU A 121 -10.15 -13.93 -1.37
N GLN A 122 -10.16 -14.47 -0.16
CA GLN A 122 -11.28 -14.32 0.77
C GLN A 122 -11.47 -12.86 1.19
N LEU A 123 -10.37 -12.17 1.48
CA LEU A 123 -10.36 -10.76 1.85
C LEU A 123 -10.85 -9.89 0.70
N ALA A 124 -10.31 -10.07 -0.51
CA ALA A 124 -10.75 -9.36 -1.71
C ALA A 124 -12.25 -9.58 -2.01
N ALA A 125 -12.72 -10.83 -1.88
CA ALA A 125 -14.13 -11.15 -2.06
C ALA A 125 -15.04 -10.49 -1.00
N ALA A 126 -14.60 -10.42 0.25
CA ALA A 126 -15.35 -9.77 1.32
C ALA A 126 -15.39 -8.25 1.14
N LEU A 127 -14.24 -7.63 0.86
CA LEU A 127 -14.12 -6.19 0.63
C LEU A 127 -15.01 -5.71 -0.52
N ARG A 128 -15.08 -6.46 -1.63
CA ARG A 128 -15.99 -6.14 -2.75
C ARG A 128 -17.46 -6.17 -2.34
N LYS A 129 -17.85 -7.10 -1.46
CA LYS A 129 -19.24 -7.21 -0.97
C LYS A 129 -19.61 -6.08 -0.01
N THR A 130 -18.65 -5.59 0.77
CA THR A 130 -18.87 -4.53 1.77
C THR A 130 -18.59 -3.13 1.25
N GLY A 131 -18.19 -2.98 -0.03
CA GLY A 131 -17.78 -1.70 -0.61
C GLY A 131 -16.43 -1.19 -0.11
N GLY A 132 -15.64 -2.05 0.54
CA GLY A 132 -14.27 -1.75 1.00
C GLY A 132 -13.19 -1.95 -0.08
N ALA A 133 -13.59 -2.32 -1.29
CA ALA A 133 -12.74 -2.26 -2.47
C ALA A 133 -13.49 -1.51 -3.58
N VAL A 134 -12.77 -0.61 -4.27
CA VAL A 134 -13.27 0.23 -5.37
C VAL A 134 -12.99 -0.37 -6.75
#